data_AF-A0A937WHI6-F1
#
_entry.id   AF-A0A937WHI6-F1
#
_cell.length_a   1.000
_cell.length_b   1.000
_cell.length_c   1.000
_cell.angle_alpha   90.00
_cell.angle_beta   90.00
_cell.angle_gamma   90.00
#
_symmetry.space_group_name_H-M   'P 1'
#
loop_
_entity.id
_entity.type
_entity.pdbx_description
1 polymer ?
#
loop_
_entity_poly.entity_id
_entity_poly.type
_entity_poly.pdbx_seq_one_letter_code
_entity_poly.pdbx_strand_id
1 'polypeptide(L)'
;MYLKSSIVTTFILCVALSIPSLVMAQGIAISTQAGWFGQAAADREMQEVANNVKGIDIKTYPPDKQADLATWVKNRTGDGKADILILCGQFPNTIYGPGNTQADNSLAELFLDDGNIILNTGDYMFYVVDGAGTNAAGGLQTMMDIAAITMWDDNTAVKATAKGKATCPTLKDFQTDRPFHREISN
;
A
#
# COMPACT_ATOMS: atom_id res chain seq x y z
N MET A 1 -40.32 67.98 -3.64
CA MET A 1 -40.88 66.74 -4.24
C MET A 1 -39.97 65.60 -3.84
N TYR A 2 -40.55 64.61 -3.16
CA TYR A 2 -39.89 63.46 -2.52
C TYR A 2 -39.39 62.40 -3.51
N LEU A 3 -38.57 61.47 -2.96
CA LEU A 3 -38.24 60.10 -3.42
C LEU A 3 -37.20 60.00 -4.57
N LYS A 4 -36.22 59.08 -4.59
CA LYS A 4 -36.05 57.84 -3.81
C LYS A 4 -34.60 57.34 -3.93
N SER A 5 -34.11 56.80 -2.82
CA SER A 5 -32.89 56.04 -2.62
C SER A 5 -32.65 54.92 -3.64
N SER A 6 -31.39 54.68 -4.01
CA SER A 6 -30.90 53.35 -4.41
C SER A 6 -29.38 53.29 -4.24
N ILE A 7 -28.96 52.94 -3.01
CA ILE A 7 -27.61 52.46 -2.72
C ILE A 7 -27.52 51.05 -3.34
N VAL A 8 -26.73 50.90 -4.40
CA VAL A 8 -26.38 49.60 -4.97
C VAL A 8 -25.24 49.04 -4.14
N THR A 9 -25.57 48.23 -3.13
CA THR A 9 -24.59 47.43 -2.40
C THR A 9 -24.24 46.21 -3.25
N THR A 10 -23.10 46.27 -3.95
CA THR A 10 -22.51 45.10 -4.62
C THR A 10 -22.03 44.10 -3.57
N PHE A 11 -22.77 43.00 -3.41
CA PHE A 11 -22.37 41.85 -2.61
C PHE A 11 -21.33 41.05 -3.42
N ILE A 12 -20.03 41.23 -3.11
CA ILE A 12 -18.96 40.40 -3.68
C ILE A 12 -19.02 39.04 -2.96
N LEU A 13 -19.58 38.04 -3.63
CA LEU A 13 -19.52 36.66 -3.20
C LEU A 13 -18.10 36.12 -3.49
N CYS A 14 -17.18 36.26 -2.52
CA CYS A 14 -15.89 35.58 -2.56
C CYS A 14 -16.13 34.07 -2.36
N VAL A 15 -16.37 33.34 -3.45
CA VAL A 15 -16.28 31.87 -3.43
C VAL A 15 -14.80 31.53 -3.29
N ALA A 16 -14.35 31.28 -2.06
CA ALA A 16 -13.05 30.70 -1.80
C ALA A 16 -13.05 29.27 -2.36
N LEU A 17 -12.56 29.10 -3.59
CA LEU A 17 -12.18 27.79 -4.11
C LEU A 17 -11.01 27.30 -3.27
N SER A 18 -11.30 26.55 -2.20
CA SER A 18 -10.31 25.74 -1.50
C SER A 18 -9.84 24.68 -2.49
N ILE A 19 -8.75 24.97 -3.20
CA ILE A 19 -8.04 23.93 -3.98
C ILE A 19 -7.58 22.92 -2.93
N PRO A 20 -8.09 21.67 -2.93
CA PRO A 20 -7.58 20.68 -2.00
C PRO A 20 -6.09 20.51 -2.28
N SER A 21 -5.26 20.74 -1.27
CA SER A 21 -3.84 20.39 -1.35
C SER A 21 -3.76 18.90 -1.67
N LEU A 22 -3.25 18.57 -2.85
CA LEU A 22 -2.87 17.20 -3.15
C LEU A 22 -1.79 16.83 -2.13
N VAL A 23 -2.11 15.93 -1.20
CA VAL A 23 -1.11 15.35 -0.30
C VAL A 23 -0.23 14.46 -1.18
N MET A 24 0.92 15.00 -1.55
CA MET A 24 1.97 14.25 -2.24
C MET A 24 2.80 13.53 -1.19
N ALA A 25 3.18 12.28 -1.45
CA ALA A 25 4.12 11.57 -0.59
C ALA A 25 5.40 12.42 -0.39
N GLN A 26 5.86 12.56 0.84
CA GLN A 26 7.00 13.43 1.15
C GLN A 26 8.36 12.72 1.00
N GLY A 27 8.34 11.40 1.01
CA GLY A 27 9.49 10.53 0.90
C GLY A 27 9.09 9.10 0.55
N ILE A 28 10.04 8.39 -0.04
CA ILE A 28 9.93 6.98 -0.40
C ILE A 28 11.12 6.24 0.21
N ALA A 29 10.86 5.22 1.02
CA ALA A 29 11.86 4.23 1.39
C ALA A 29 11.60 2.93 0.62
N ILE A 30 12.67 2.27 0.21
CA ILE A 30 12.59 0.99 -0.51
C ILE A 30 13.46 -0.02 0.21
N SER A 31 12.87 -1.09 0.74
CA SER A 31 13.63 -2.28 1.08
C SER A 31 13.85 -3.10 -0.19
N THR A 32 15.10 -3.27 -0.60
CA THR A 32 15.42 -4.12 -1.76
C THR A 32 15.53 -5.60 -1.38
N GLN A 33 15.39 -5.95 -0.09
CA GLN A 33 15.45 -7.34 0.35
C GLN A 33 14.31 -8.14 -0.26
N ALA A 34 14.67 -9.16 -1.04
CA ALA A 34 13.71 -9.94 -1.80
C ALA A 34 13.17 -11.14 -1.00
N GLY A 35 11.88 -11.44 -1.19
CA GLY A 35 11.23 -12.66 -0.70
C GLY A 35 10.96 -13.66 -1.84
N TRP A 36 9.95 -13.36 -2.66
CA TRP A 36 9.38 -14.28 -3.67
C TRP A 36 10.07 -14.32 -5.02
N PHE A 37 11.07 -13.47 -5.23
CA PHE A 37 11.83 -13.36 -6.46
C PHE A 37 13.30 -13.10 -6.16
N GLY A 38 14.15 -13.22 -7.18
CA GLY A 38 15.60 -13.14 -6.97
C GLY A 38 16.06 -11.75 -6.53
N GLN A 39 17.00 -11.71 -5.57
CA GLN A 39 17.60 -10.48 -5.04
C GLN A 39 18.13 -9.55 -6.15
N ALA A 40 18.81 -10.12 -7.16
CA ALA A 40 19.33 -9.33 -8.28
C ALA A 40 18.22 -8.66 -9.12
N ALA A 41 17.04 -9.27 -9.21
CA ALA A 41 15.89 -8.64 -9.87
C ALA A 41 15.33 -7.52 -8.99
N ALA A 42 15.18 -7.75 -7.67
CA ALA A 42 14.76 -6.71 -6.73
C ALA A 42 15.66 -5.47 -6.80
N ASP A 43 16.98 -5.66 -6.71
CA ASP A 43 17.93 -4.55 -6.75
C ASP A 43 17.86 -3.79 -8.08
N ARG A 44 17.74 -4.50 -9.22
CA ARG A 44 17.61 -3.87 -10.54
C ARG A 44 16.34 -3.03 -10.65
N GLU A 45 15.18 -3.62 -10.40
CA GLU A 45 13.89 -2.95 -10.58
C GLU A 45 13.73 -1.78 -9.59
N MET A 46 14.18 -1.94 -8.34
CA MET A 46 14.13 -0.87 -7.35
C MET A 46 15.10 0.27 -7.66
N GLN A 47 16.25 -0.03 -8.27
CA GLN A 47 17.16 1.00 -8.77
C GLN A 47 16.52 1.79 -9.92
N GLU A 48 15.73 1.15 -10.79
CA GLU A 48 14.99 1.85 -11.84
C GLU A 48 13.95 2.82 -11.24
N VAL A 49 13.24 2.40 -10.18
CA VAL A 49 12.33 3.30 -9.44
C VAL A 49 13.09 4.49 -8.86
N ALA A 50 14.20 4.25 -8.15
CA ALA A 50 15.04 5.30 -7.57
C ALA A 50 15.60 6.27 -8.61
N ASN A 51 15.94 5.76 -9.80
CA ASN A 51 16.46 6.58 -10.89
C ASN A 51 15.38 7.45 -11.56
N ASN A 52 14.11 7.01 -11.57
CA ASN A 52 13.05 7.66 -12.32
C ASN A 52 12.14 8.56 -11.48
N VAL A 53 12.00 8.30 -10.18
CA VAL A 53 11.29 9.22 -9.28
C VAL A 53 12.07 10.53 -9.17
N LYS A 54 11.36 11.67 -9.32
CA LYS A 54 11.91 13.03 -9.22
C LYS A 54 11.02 13.89 -8.33
N GLY A 55 11.62 14.86 -7.65
CA GLY A 55 10.91 15.85 -6.83
C GLY A 55 10.49 15.37 -5.43
N ILE A 56 10.80 14.12 -5.07
CA ILE A 56 10.55 13.52 -3.75
C ILE A 56 11.84 12.81 -3.29
N ASP A 57 12.12 12.82 -1.99
CA ASP A 57 13.26 12.09 -1.40
C ASP A 57 13.05 10.58 -1.53
N ILE A 58 13.99 9.85 -2.11
CA ILE A 58 13.93 8.40 -2.26
C ILE A 58 15.20 7.75 -1.69
N LYS A 59 15.02 6.73 -0.85
CA LYS A 59 16.11 5.99 -0.21
C LYS A 59 15.94 4.50 -0.42
N THR A 60 16.98 3.84 -0.89
CA THR A 60 17.05 2.39 -0.99
C THR A 60 17.83 1.81 0.19
N TYR A 61 17.32 0.70 0.72
CA TYR A 61 17.86 0.00 1.87
C TYR A 61 18.12 -1.46 1.46
N PRO A 62 19.39 -1.83 1.19
CA PRO A 62 19.75 -3.21 0.90
C PRO A 62 19.53 -4.14 2.12
N PRO A 63 19.62 -5.46 1.94
CA PRO A 63 19.37 -6.44 3.02
C PRO A 63 20.14 -6.18 4.33
N ASP A 64 21.34 -5.61 4.26
CA ASP A 64 22.18 -5.29 5.43
C ASP A 64 21.82 -3.96 6.11
N LYS A 65 20.80 -3.24 5.62
CA LYS A 65 20.40 -1.89 6.08
C LYS A 65 18.97 -1.81 6.63
N GLN A 66 18.37 -2.94 7.00
CA GLN A 66 16.99 -2.96 7.53
C GLN A 66 16.84 -2.26 8.89
N ALA A 67 17.92 -2.10 9.67
CA ALA A 67 17.90 -1.29 10.89
C ALA A 67 17.80 0.22 10.58
N ASP A 68 18.49 0.67 9.53
CA ASP A 68 18.41 2.06 9.07
C ASP A 68 17.03 2.35 8.45
N LEU A 69 16.44 1.36 7.76
CA LEU A 69 15.06 1.42 7.29
C LEU A 69 14.08 1.54 8.45
N ALA A 70 14.20 0.73 9.50
CA ALA A 70 13.34 0.84 10.68
C ALA A 70 13.47 2.21 11.36
N THR A 71 14.68 2.77 11.41
CA THR A 71 14.90 4.14 11.90
C THR A 71 14.18 5.17 11.02
N TRP A 72 14.21 4.99 9.70
CA TRP A 72 13.46 5.86 8.78
C TRP A 72 11.95 5.75 9.01
N VAL A 73 11.40 4.54 9.11
CA VAL A 73 9.96 4.30 9.36
C VAL A 73 9.55 5.00 10.65
N LYS A 74 10.28 4.76 11.74
CA LYS A 74 10.02 5.39 13.04
C LYS A 74 10.04 6.92 13.00
N ASN A 75 10.97 7.51 12.27
CA ASN A 75 11.09 8.97 12.19
C ASN A 75 10.00 9.62 11.31
N ARG A 76 9.36 8.83 10.44
CA ARG A 76 8.28 9.27 9.56
C ARG A 76 6.89 8.98 10.12
N THR A 77 6.77 8.07 11.09
CA THR A 77 5.54 7.87 11.86
C THR A 77 5.29 9.04 12.83
N GLY A 78 4.11 9.62 12.79
CA GLY A 78 3.62 10.68 13.67
C GLY A 78 4.06 12.08 13.24
N ASP A 79 4.62 12.25 12.05
CA ASP A 79 5.16 13.54 11.59
C ASP A 79 4.13 14.42 10.85
N GLY A 80 2.92 13.90 10.67
CA GLY A 80 1.80 14.58 10.02
C GLY A 80 1.88 14.61 8.49
N LYS A 81 2.73 13.78 7.89
CA LYS A 81 2.91 13.66 6.43
C LYS A 81 2.70 12.22 5.99
N ALA A 82 2.33 12.06 4.73
CA ALA A 82 2.26 10.74 4.10
C ALA A 82 3.59 10.42 3.43
N ASP A 83 4.12 9.24 3.70
CA ASP A 83 5.31 8.66 3.06
C ASP A 83 4.98 7.25 2.52
N ILE A 84 5.86 6.74 1.63
CA ILE A 84 5.70 5.41 1.02
C ILE A 84 6.87 4.51 1.42
N LEU A 85 6.57 3.31 1.90
CA LEU A 85 7.52 2.22 2.08
C LEU A 85 7.26 1.15 1.01
N ILE A 86 8.24 0.88 0.15
CA ILE A 86 8.20 -0.19 -0.85
C ILE A 86 8.95 -1.41 -0.32
N LEU A 87 8.33 -2.59 -0.38
CA LEU A 87 8.87 -3.88 0.03
C LEU A 87 8.93 -4.85 -1.15
N CYS A 88 10.05 -5.58 -1.27
CA CYS A 88 10.25 -6.58 -2.33
C CYS A 88 9.77 -8.00 -1.92
N GLY A 89 8.60 -8.10 -1.29
CA GLY A 89 8.04 -9.38 -0.85
C GLY A 89 8.62 -9.93 0.46
N GLN A 90 9.65 -9.30 1.03
CA GLN A 90 10.15 -9.58 2.36
C GLN A 90 9.65 -8.49 3.31
N PHE A 91 8.98 -8.88 4.39
CA PHE A 91 8.61 -7.98 5.48
C PHE A 91 9.75 -7.94 6.51
N PRO A 92 10.39 -6.76 6.76
CA PRO A 92 11.56 -6.71 7.62
C PRO A 92 11.22 -6.99 9.09
N ASN A 93 11.93 -7.94 9.71
CA ASN A 93 11.83 -8.26 11.14
C ASN A 93 12.07 -7.02 12.04
N THR A 94 12.83 -6.04 11.54
CA THR A 94 13.10 -4.79 12.25
C THR A 94 11.88 -3.88 12.44
N ILE A 95 10.80 -4.07 11.66
CA ILE A 95 9.55 -3.30 11.78
C ILE A 95 8.35 -4.16 12.15
N TYR A 96 8.42 -5.48 11.92
CA TYR A 96 7.40 -6.46 12.31
C TYR A 96 8.02 -7.86 12.47
N GLY A 97 7.97 -8.40 13.68
CA GLY A 97 8.62 -9.65 14.05
C GLY A 97 7.98 -10.92 13.44
N PRO A 98 8.75 -12.00 13.25
CA PRO A 98 8.24 -13.24 12.69
C PRO A 98 7.19 -13.89 13.61
N GLY A 99 6.24 -14.58 13.01
CA GLY A 99 5.20 -15.33 13.72
C GLY A 99 4.10 -14.44 14.31
N ASN A 100 3.92 -13.24 13.77
CA ASN A 100 2.91 -12.27 14.21
C ASN A 100 3.03 -11.93 15.71
N THR A 101 4.26 -11.88 16.21
CA THR A 101 4.56 -11.62 17.64
C THR A 101 4.34 -10.16 18.04
N GLN A 102 4.11 -9.30 17.06
CA GLN A 102 3.83 -7.87 17.22
C GLN A 102 2.54 -7.54 16.46
N ALA A 103 1.46 -8.25 16.77
CA ALA A 103 0.18 -8.07 16.09
C ALA A 103 -0.42 -6.67 16.28
N ASP A 104 -0.19 -6.06 17.44
CA ASP A 104 -0.66 -4.72 17.79
C ASP A 104 0.51 -3.77 18.07
N ASN A 105 0.35 -2.51 17.68
CA ASN A 105 1.32 -1.42 17.85
C ASN A 105 2.73 -1.75 17.33
N SER A 106 2.85 -2.60 16.30
CA SER A 106 4.14 -2.79 15.63
C SER A 106 4.59 -1.49 14.96
N LEU A 107 5.88 -1.37 14.66
CA LEU A 107 6.37 -0.17 13.98
C LEU A 107 5.76 -0.02 12.57
N ALA A 108 5.52 -1.14 11.89
CA ALA A 108 4.86 -1.13 10.58
C ALA A 108 3.38 -0.73 10.66
N GLU A 109 2.66 -1.20 11.67
CA GLU A 109 1.25 -0.90 11.88
C GLU A 109 1.05 0.57 12.27
N LEU A 110 1.85 1.07 13.23
CA LEU A 110 1.85 2.49 13.59
C LEU A 110 2.17 3.39 12.38
N PHE A 111 3.04 2.94 11.46
CA PHE A 111 3.31 3.66 10.23
C PHE A 111 2.09 3.70 9.29
N LEU A 112 1.38 2.59 9.11
CA LEU A 112 0.14 2.54 8.32
C LEU A 112 -0.98 3.39 8.95
N ASP A 113 -1.19 3.27 10.26
CA ASP A 113 -2.23 3.98 11.01
C ASP A 113 -2.03 5.50 11.01
N ASP A 114 -0.78 5.94 10.90
CA ASP A 114 -0.42 7.34 10.75
C ASP A 114 -0.71 7.90 9.34
N GLY A 115 -1.23 7.08 8.43
CA GLY A 115 -1.62 7.48 7.08
C GLY A 115 -0.53 7.31 6.02
N ASN A 116 0.56 6.61 6.35
CA ASN A 116 1.59 6.23 5.39
C ASN A 116 1.18 4.98 4.60
N ILE A 117 1.92 4.69 3.53
CA ILE A 117 1.60 3.59 2.60
C ILE A 117 2.71 2.55 2.64
N ILE A 118 2.35 1.28 2.77
CA ILE A 118 3.25 0.16 2.49
C ILE A 118 2.84 -0.49 1.16
N LEU A 119 3.74 -0.47 0.18
CA LEU A 119 3.57 -1.09 -1.13
C LEU A 119 4.43 -2.36 -1.20
N ASN A 120 3.80 -3.51 -1.40
CA ASN A 120 4.49 -4.77 -1.57
C ASN A 120 4.50 -5.20 -3.03
N THR A 121 5.69 -5.45 -3.59
CA THR A 121 5.85 -5.92 -4.98
C THR A 121 6.00 -7.43 -5.11
N GLY A 122 6.09 -8.14 -3.98
CA GLY A 122 6.12 -9.60 -3.96
C GLY A 122 4.74 -10.23 -3.88
N ASP A 123 4.72 -11.56 -3.89
CA ASP A 123 3.51 -12.29 -3.61
C ASP A 123 3.10 -12.14 -2.12
N TYR A 124 1.80 -12.29 -1.82
CA TYR A 124 1.18 -12.26 -0.49
C TYR A 124 1.79 -11.25 0.51
N MET A 125 1.14 -10.08 0.68
CA MET A 125 1.65 -9.01 1.53
C MET A 125 1.87 -9.48 2.99
N PHE A 126 2.99 -9.07 3.58
CA PHE A 126 3.36 -9.34 4.99
C PHE A 126 3.56 -10.82 5.36
N TYR A 127 3.60 -11.71 4.36
CA TYR A 127 3.72 -13.16 4.56
C TYR A 127 5.12 -13.64 4.95
N VAL A 128 6.14 -13.12 4.25
CA VAL A 128 7.53 -13.58 4.39
C VAL A 128 8.28 -12.68 5.35
N VAL A 129 8.90 -13.26 6.37
CA VAL A 129 9.87 -12.60 7.26
C VAL A 129 11.09 -13.50 7.36
N ASP A 130 12.28 -12.92 7.33
CA ASP A 130 13.56 -13.64 7.38
C ASP A 130 13.69 -14.77 6.33
N GLY A 131 13.06 -14.59 5.16
CA GLY A 131 13.09 -15.55 4.05
C GLY A 131 12.16 -16.74 4.24
N ALA A 132 11.31 -16.73 5.28
CA ALA A 132 10.36 -17.78 5.58
C ALA A 132 8.93 -17.22 5.67
N GLY A 133 7.94 -18.02 5.28
CA GLY A 133 6.51 -17.69 5.36
C GLY A 133 5.92 -17.69 6.77
N THR A 134 6.70 -17.27 7.77
CA THR A 134 6.40 -17.47 9.19
C THR A 134 5.17 -16.69 9.67
N ASN A 135 4.86 -15.56 9.03
CA ASN A 135 3.67 -14.78 9.38
C ASN A 135 2.39 -15.36 8.76
N ALA A 136 2.52 -16.14 7.69
CA ALA A 136 1.42 -16.72 6.95
C ALA A 136 0.33 -15.66 6.59
N ALA A 137 -0.94 -16.05 6.59
CA ALA A 137 -2.06 -15.11 6.43
C ALA A 137 -2.17 -14.10 7.59
N GLY A 138 -1.66 -14.46 8.77
CA GLY A 138 -1.74 -13.63 9.98
C GLY A 138 -1.05 -12.28 9.84
N GLY A 139 0.01 -12.20 9.03
CA GLY A 139 0.69 -10.92 8.76
C GLY A 139 -0.27 -9.91 8.12
N LEU A 140 -1.04 -10.32 7.12
CA LEU A 140 -2.04 -9.46 6.50
C LEU A 140 -3.22 -9.16 7.43
N GLN A 141 -3.68 -10.17 8.18
CA GLN A 141 -4.84 -10.03 9.06
C GLN A 141 -4.60 -9.05 10.21
N THR A 142 -3.40 -9.07 10.79
CA THR A 142 -3.00 -8.16 11.88
C THR A 142 -2.72 -6.76 11.35
N MET A 143 -1.96 -6.61 10.26
CA MET A 143 -1.64 -5.30 9.68
C MET A 143 -2.86 -4.52 9.15
N MET A 144 -3.99 -5.20 8.92
CA MET A 144 -5.21 -4.60 8.38
C MET A 144 -6.37 -4.58 9.39
N ASP A 145 -6.22 -5.22 10.56
CA ASP A 145 -7.31 -5.47 11.51
C ASP A 145 -8.54 -6.19 10.93
N ILE A 146 -8.33 -7.08 9.95
CA ILE A 146 -9.41 -7.83 9.30
C ILE A 146 -9.14 -9.32 9.43
N ALA A 147 -9.73 -9.96 10.45
CA ALA A 147 -9.45 -11.36 10.80
C ALA A 147 -9.66 -12.37 9.65
N ALA A 148 -10.59 -12.11 8.73
CA ALA A 148 -10.92 -13.01 7.63
C ALA A 148 -10.23 -12.64 6.30
N ILE A 149 -9.45 -11.54 6.24
CA ILE A 149 -8.78 -11.17 5.01
C ILE A 149 -7.71 -12.22 4.68
N THR A 150 -7.63 -12.55 3.40
CA THR A 150 -6.63 -13.47 2.89
C THR A 150 -6.42 -13.17 1.42
N MET A 151 -5.21 -13.41 0.93
CA MET A 151 -4.91 -13.45 -0.49
C MET A 151 -4.89 -14.88 -1.04
N TRP A 152 -5.10 -15.89 -0.19
CA TRP A 152 -5.07 -17.30 -0.58
C TRP A 152 -6.24 -17.68 -1.45
N ASP A 153 -5.96 -18.43 -2.51
CA ASP A 153 -6.85 -19.35 -3.20
C ASP A 153 -6.10 -19.80 -4.45
N ASP A 154 -5.89 -21.11 -4.62
CA ASP A 154 -5.17 -21.64 -5.77
C ASP A 154 -6.08 -22.58 -6.56
N ASN A 155 -5.91 -22.60 -7.88
CA ASN A 155 -6.67 -23.43 -8.82
C ASN A 155 -8.20 -23.22 -8.75
N THR A 156 -8.63 -22.03 -8.34
CA THR A 156 -10.04 -21.67 -8.20
C THR A 156 -10.73 -21.74 -9.55
N ALA A 157 -11.72 -22.63 -9.67
CA ALA A 157 -12.45 -22.83 -10.91
C ALA A 157 -13.38 -21.63 -11.20
N VAL A 158 -13.13 -20.96 -12.32
CA VAL A 158 -13.93 -19.85 -12.83
C VAL A 158 -14.77 -20.33 -14.01
N LYS A 159 -16.09 -20.20 -13.88
CA LYS A 159 -17.04 -20.55 -14.95
C LYS A 159 -17.50 -19.30 -15.69
N ALA A 160 -17.39 -19.31 -17.01
CA ALA A 160 -17.92 -18.23 -17.83
C ALA A 160 -19.45 -18.24 -17.81
N THR A 161 -20.06 -17.14 -17.37
CA THR A 161 -21.52 -17.00 -17.34
C THR A 161 -22.10 -16.98 -18.75
N ALA A 162 -23.41 -17.23 -18.90
CA ALA A 162 -24.08 -17.13 -20.21
C ALA A 162 -23.88 -15.74 -20.86
N LYS A 163 -23.98 -14.67 -20.05
CA LYS A 163 -23.69 -13.30 -20.50
C LYS A 163 -22.21 -13.14 -20.90
N GLY A 164 -21.29 -13.64 -20.08
CA GLY A 164 -19.85 -13.61 -20.37
C GLY A 164 -19.50 -14.30 -21.69
N LYS A 165 -20.13 -15.45 -21.99
CA LYS A 165 -19.98 -16.16 -23.27
C LYS A 165 -20.61 -15.40 -24.44
N ALA A 166 -21.72 -14.70 -24.23
CA ALA A 166 -22.35 -13.89 -25.28
C ALA A 166 -21.50 -12.67 -25.66
N THR A 167 -20.84 -12.03 -24.69
CA THR A 167 -20.00 -10.84 -24.94
C THR A 167 -18.56 -11.17 -25.29
N CYS A 168 -18.04 -12.30 -24.79
CA CYS A 168 -16.69 -12.81 -25.05
C CYS A 168 -16.76 -14.29 -25.48
N PRO A 169 -17.14 -14.60 -26.74
CA PRO A 169 -17.38 -15.98 -27.17
C PRO A 169 -16.18 -16.92 -27.09
N THR A 170 -14.97 -16.36 -27.04
CA THR A 170 -13.71 -17.11 -26.88
C THR A 170 -13.35 -17.40 -25.41
N LEU A 171 -14.04 -16.79 -24.45
CA LEU A 171 -13.81 -17.01 -23.02
C LEU A 171 -14.33 -18.39 -22.62
N LYS A 172 -13.39 -19.29 -22.30
CA LYS A 172 -13.67 -20.63 -21.76
C LYS A 172 -13.65 -20.61 -20.23
N ASP A 173 -14.15 -21.66 -19.61
CA ASP A 173 -13.92 -21.89 -18.18
C ASP A 173 -12.41 -22.10 -17.95
N PHE A 174 -11.91 -21.60 -16.83
CA PHE A 174 -10.47 -21.62 -16.49
C PHE A 174 -10.27 -21.77 -14.99
N GLN A 175 -9.03 -22.03 -14.58
CA GLN A 175 -8.62 -21.96 -13.18
C GLN A 175 -7.79 -20.70 -12.97
N THR A 176 -7.96 -20.06 -11.82
CA THR A 176 -7.17 -18.90 -11.42
C THR A 176 -6.59 -19.13 -10.04
N ASP A 177 -5.37 -18.64 -9.87
CA ASP A 177 -4.77 -18.46 -8.56
C ASP A 177 -5.02 -17.01 -8.12
N ARG A 178 -5.12 -16.79 -6.81
CA ARG A 178 -5.26 -15.50 -6.15
C ARG A 178 -6.39 -14.61 -6.69
N PRO A 179 -7.63 -15.14 -6.84
CA PRO A 179 -8.78 -14.32 -7.23
C PRO A 179 -9.05 -13.23 -6.19
N PHE A 180 -9.60 -12.10 -6.63
CA PHE A 180 -10.17 -11.14 -5.68
C PHE A 180 -11.37 -11.78 -4.97
N HIS A 181 -11.28 -11.88 -3.65
CA HIS A 181 -12.36 -12.39 -2.83
C HIS A 181 -13.52 -11.39 -2.83
N ARG A 182 -14.73 -11.92 -3.00
CA ARG A 182 -15.94 -11.16 -2.69
C ARG A 182 -16.03 -11.05 -1.17
N GLU A 183 -16.42 -9.88 -0.66
CA GLU A 183 -16.85 -9.80 0.72
C GLU A 183 -17.99 -10.81 0.92
N ILE A 184 -17.81 -11.73 1.87
CA ILE A 184 -18.88 -12.59 2.33
C ILE A 184 -19.63 -11.75 3.37
N SER A 185 -20.67 -11.04 2.93
CA SER A 185 -21.65 -10.49 3.87
C SER A 185 -22.38 -11.67 4.51
N ASN A 186 -22.10 -11.94 5.78
CA ASN A 186 -22.92 -12.84 6.61
C ASN A 186 -24.27 -12.19 6.95
#